data_AF-A0A955CA20-F1
#
_entry.id   AF-A0A955CA20-F1
#
_cell.length_a   1.000
_cell.length_b   1.000
_cell.length_c   1.000
_cell.angle_alpha   90.00
_cell.angle_beta   90.00
_cell.angle_gamma   90.00
#
_symmetry.space_group_name_H-M   'P 1'
#
loop_
_entity.id
_entity.type
_entity.pdbx_description
1 polymer ?
#
loop_
_entity_poly.entity_id
_entity_poly.type
_entity_poly.pdbx_seq_one_letter_code
_entity_poly.pdbx_strand_id
1 'polypeptide(L)'
;MLGRIILRFLVVAVLAFSLTHFVLAIAGATDLPAGTGMEATLVGLGEWVIALAVASLDLRREWRRLYAPLIPTCANCGYDLRGAASDRCPECGHPIAPGYLDAFEE
;
A
#
# COMPACT_ATOMS: atom_id res chain seq x y z
N MET A 1 -16.02 -3.14 1.76
CA MET A 1 -15.84 -1.94 0.89
C MET A 1 -15.78 -0.63 1.69
N LEU A 2 -16.63 -0.44 2.71
CA LEU A 2 -16.71 0.79 3.52
C LEU A 2 -15.36 1.27 4.11
N GLY A 3 -14.55 0.36 4.66
CA GLY A 3 -13.25 0.72 5.26
C GLY A 3 -12.23 1.31 4.27
N ARG A 4 -12.32 0.99 2.97
CA ARG A 4 -11.40 1.52 1.94
C ARG A 4 -11.73 2.96 1.56
N ILE A 5 -13.02 3.29 1.56
CA ILE A 5 -13.48 4.65 1.31
C ILE A 5 -13.03 5.54 2.48
N ILE A 6 -13.27 5.08 3.71
CA ILE A 6 -12.88 5.81 4.92
C ILE A 6 -11.36 6.07 4.96
N LEU A 7 -10.54 5.07 4.61
CA LEU A 7 -9.08 5.21 4.61
C LEU A 7 -8.59 6.23 3.58
N ARG A 8 -9.13 6.21 2.35
CA ARG A 8 -8.80 7.21 1.32
C ARG A 8 -9.22 8.61 1.74
N PHE A 9 -10.39 8.76 2.34
CA PHE A 9 -10.85 10.04 2.87
C PHE A 9 -9.95 10.54 4.00
N LEU A 10 -9.50 9.65 4.89
CA LEU A 10 -8.58 9.98 5.97
C LEU A 10 -7.23 10.46 5.44
N VAL A 11 -6.66 9.76 4.45
CA VAL A 11 -5.39 10.16 3.82
C VAL A 11 -5.53 11.53 3.15
N VAL A 12 -6.60 11.75 2.37
CA VAL A 12 -6.84 13.04 1.70
C VAL A 12 -7.05 14.16 2.72
N ALA A 13 -7.81 13.91 3.79
CA ALA A 13 -8.05 14.90 4.84
C ALA A 13 -6.76 15.28 5.58
N VAL A 14 -5.90 14.30 5.90
CA VAL A 14 -4.60 14.55 6.54
C VAL A 14 -3.67 15.35 5.61
N LEU A 15 -3.60 14.99 4.33
CA LEU A 15 -2.79 15.72 3.35
C LEU A 15 -3.29 17.17 3.17
N ALA A 16 -4.60 17.38 3.09
CA ALA A 16 -5.19 18.72 2.98
C ALA A 16 -4.96 19.56 4.24
N PHE A 17 -5.07 18.95 5.42
CA PHE A 17 -4.82 19.61 6.70
C PHE A 17 -3.35 20.00 6.86
N SER A 18 -2.41 19.09 6.58
CA SER A 18 -0.96 19.38 6.60
C SER A 18 -0.57 20.42 5.56
N LEU A 19 -1.15 20.37 4.35
CA LEU A 19 -0.91 21.41 3.33
C LEU A 19 -1.39 22.79 3.81
N THR A 20 -2.57 22.84 4.45
CA THR A 20 -3.13 24.09 4.99
C THR A 20 -2.24 24.66 6.10
N HIS A 21 -1.78 23.82 7.03
CA HIS A 21 -0.85 24.23 8.08
C HIS A 21 0.51 24.67 7.53
N PHE A 22 1.04 23.97 6.54
CA PHE A 22 2.29 24.31 5.88
C PHE A 22 2.21 25.66 5.16
N VAL A 23 1.11 25.91 4.44
CA VAL A 23 0.86 27.22 3.79
C VAL A 23 0.73 28.33 4.81
N LEU A 24 -0.01 28.11 5.91
CA LEU A 24 -0.11 29.06 7.01
C LEU A 24 1.24 29.33 7.68
N ALA A 25 2.09 28.31 7.84
CA ALA A 25 3.43 28.46 8.40
C ALA A 25 4.34 29.28 7.48
N ILE A 26 4.32 29.03 6.16
CA ILE A 26 5.07 29.84 5.19
C ILE A 26 4.55 31.28 5.15
N ALA A 27 3.23 31.47 5.14
CA ALA A 27 2.61 32.79 5.14
C ALA A 27 2.91 33.58 6.43
N GLY A 28 3.03 32.92 7.58
CA GLY A 28 3.46 33.54 8.84
C GLY A 28 4.98 33.72 8.97
N ALA A 29 5.78 32.99 8.18
CA ALA A 29 7.24 33.09 8.20
C ALA A 29 7.78 34.37 7.56
N THR A 30 6.95 35.13 6.82
CA THR A 30 7.39 36.41 6.22
C THR A 30 7.62 37.52 7.24
N ASP A 31 7.10 37.37 8.47
CA ASP A 31 7.19 38.40 9.52
C ASP A 31 8.12 38.02 10.70
N LEU A 32 8.81 36.87 10.64
CA LEU A 32 9.66 36.39 11.74
C LEU A 32 11.12 36.84 11.61
N PRO A 33 11.80 37.14 12.73
CA PRO A 33 13.20 37.55 12.74
C PRO A 33 14.11 36.43 12.19
N ALA A 34 15.16 36.82 11.46
CA ALA A 34 16.12 35.91 10.83
C ALA A 34 16.75 34.96 11.87
N GLY A 35 16.24 33.73 11.98
CA GLY A 35 16.77 32.72 12.90
C GLY A 35 15.82 31.55 13.20
N THR A 36 14.50 31.73 13.11
CA THR A 36 13.50 30.70 13.49
C THR A 36 13.06 29.77 12.36
N GLY A 37 13.49 30.01 11.12
CA GLY A 37 13.03 29.24 9.94
C GLY A 37 13.50 27.78 9.88
N MET A 38 14.64 27.45 10.50
CA MET A 38 15.25 26.12 10.32
C MET A 38 14.53 25.03 11.11
N GLU A 39 14.03 25.33 12.31
CA GLU A 39 13.29 24.38 13.14
C GLU A 39 11.91 24.06 12.54
N ALA A 40 11.21 25.07 11.99
CA ALA A 40 9.93 24.89 11.32
C ALA A 40 10.03 23.97 10.08
N THR A 41 11.17 24.04 9.38
CA THR A 41 11.40 23.23 8.17
C THR A 41 11.57 21.74 8.51
N LEU A 42 12.24 21.42 9.62
CA LEU A 42 12.48 20.03 10.05
C LEU A 42 11.21 19.34 10.55
N VAL A 43 10.37 20.06 11.29
CA VAL A 43 9.07 19.55 11.76
C VAL A 43 8.17 19.23 10.56
N GLY A 44 8.10 20.16 9.59
CA GLY A 44 7.38 19.97 8.34
C GLY A 44 7.82 18.74 7.55
N LEU A 45 9.14 18.49 7.46
CA LEU A 45 9.65 17.30 6.75
C LEU A 45 9.26 15.99 7.44
N GLY A 46 9.26 15.94 8.78
CA GLY A 46 8.92 14.74 9.54
C GLY A 46 7.48 14.26 9.31
N GLU A 47 6.53 15.18 9.28
CA GLU A 47 5.12 14.87 9.04
C GLU A 47 4.85 14.35 7.62
N TRP A 48 5.51 14.92 6.59
CA TRP A 48 5.41 14.41 5.21
C TRP A 48 5.98 12.99 5.09
N VAL A 49 7.08 12.69 5.77
CA VAL A 49 7.68 11.34 5.77
C VAL A 49 6.70 10.31 6.35
N ILE A 50 6.04 10.63 7.47
CA ILE A 50 5.04 9.74 8.09
C ILE A 50 3.84 9.56 7.16
N ALA A 51 3.30 10.64 6.58
CA ALA A 51 2.17 10.58 5.66
C ALA A 51 2.48 9.71 4.41
N LEU A 52 3.65 9.91 3.81
CA LEU A 52 4.12 9.10 2.67
C LEU A 52 4.36 7.64 3.06
N ALA A 53 4.92 7.37 4.23
CA ALA A 53 5.12 6.01 4.72
C ALA A 53 3.78 5.27 4.85
N VAL A 54 2.77 5.88 5.49
CA VAL A 54 1.42 5.28 5.62
C VAL A 54 0.77 5.08 4.26
N ALA A 55 0.79 6.09 3.39
CA ALA A 55 0.24 5.99 2.04
C ALA A 55 0.92 4.88 1.22
N SER A 56 2.24 4.71 1.37
CA SER A 56 2.99 3.67 0.68
C SER A 56 2.64 2.25 1.15
N LEU A 57 2.28 2.05 2.42
CA LEU A 57 1.85 0.76 2.94
C LEU A 57 0.48 0.36 2.39
N ASP A 58 -0.44 1.31 2.28
CA ASP A 58 -1.75 1.07 1.66
C ASP A 58 -1.63 0.81 0.17
N LEU A 59 -0.79 1.59 -0.53
CA LEU A 59 -0.48 1.33 -1.93
C LEU A 59 0.13 -0.06 -2.09
N ARG A 60 1.10 -0.46 -1.25
CA ARG A 60 1.69 -1.81 -1.26
C ARG A 60 0.69 -2.91 -0.97
N ARG A 61 -0.28 -2.69 -0.08
CA ARG A 61 -1.34 -3.66 0.22
C ARG A 61 -2.31 -3.80 -0.93
N GLU A 62 -2.68 -2.68 -1.57
CA GLU A 62 -3.55 -2.70 -2.74
C GLU A 62 -2.83 -3.29 -3.94
N TRP A 63 -1.56 -2.93 -4.16
CA TRP A 63 -0.71 -3.59 -5.13
C TRP A 63 -0.61 -5.09 -4.83
N ARG A 64 -0.39 -5.50 -3.59
CA ARG A 64 -0.45 -6.93 -3.23
C ARG A 64 -1.84 -7.56 -3.36
N ARG A 65 -2.92 -6.82 -3.57
CA ARG A 65 -4.25 -7.40 -3.82
C ARG A 65 -4.57 -7.48 -5.30
N LEU A 66 -4.19 -6.44 -6.04
CA LEU A 66 -4.35 -6.33 -7.49
C LEU A 66 -3.29 -7.14 -8.25
N TYR A 67 -2.06 -7.12 -7.73
CA TYR A 67 -0.86 -7.83 -8.20
C TYR A 67 -0.44 -9.01 -7.29
N ALA A 68 -1.30 -9.48 -6.37
CA ALA A 68 -1.26 -10.91 -6.01
C ALA A 68 -2.32 -11.76 -6.74
N PRO A 69 -2.49 -11.64 -8.08
CA PRO A 69 -3.11 -12.69 -8.83
C PRO A 69 -2.16 -13.88 -8.82
N LEU A 70 -2.72 -15.02 -8.40
CA LEU A 70 -2.46 -16.31 -9.03
C LEU A 70 -1.02 -16.87 -8.95
N ILE A 71 -0.36 -16.80 -7.79
CA ILE A 71 0.54 -17.92 -7.46
C ILE A 71 -0.39 -19.03 -7.01
N PRO A 72 -0.62 -20.10 -7.80
CA PRO A 72 -1.43 -21.20 -7.33
C PRO A 72 -0.72 -21.75 -6.10
N THR A 73 -1.39 -21.72 -4.97
CA THR A 73 -0.93 -22.48 -3.81
C THR A 73 -1.95 -23.57 -3.54
N CYS A 74 -1.48 -24.77 -3.19
CA CYS A 74 -2.36 -25.85 -2.77
C CYS A 74 -3.25 -25.38 -1.61
N ALA A 75 -4.57 -25.54 -1.74
CA ALA A 75 -5.51 -25.16 -0.67
C ALA A 75 -5.34 -25.99 0.61
N ASN A 76 -4.69 -27.16 0.53
CA ASN A 76 -4.47 -28.06 1.66
C ASN A 76 -3.14 -27.78 2.39
N CYS A 77 -2.02 -27.68 1.66
CA CYS A 77 -0.68 -27.53 2.28
C CYS A 77 0.03 -26.20 1.99
N GLY A 78 -0.50 -25.36 1.10
CA GLY A 78 0.12 -24.09 0.72
C GLY A 78 1.30 -24.20 -0.26
N TYR A 79 1.61 -25.39 -0.78
CA TYR A 79 2.70 -25.58 -1.76
C TYR A 79 2.44 -24.79 -3.05
N ASP A 80 3.48 -24.15 -3.57
CA ASP A 80 3.47 -23.37 -4.80
C ASP A 80 3.33 -24.29 -6.02
N LEU A 81 2.20 -24.21 -6.73
CA LEU A 81 1.89 -25.04 -7.90
C LEU A 81 2.36 -24.40 -9.22
N ARG A 82 3.18 -23.34 -9.18
CA ARG A 82 3.77 -22.79 -10.41
C ARG A 82 4.61 -23.87 -11.10
N GLY A 83 4.23 -24.23 -12.32
CA GLY A 83 4.89 -25.28 -13.11
C GLY A 83 4.53 -26.71 -12.72
N ALA A 84 3.51 -26.93 -11.89
CA ALA A 84 2.99 -28.27 -11.64
C ALA A 84 2.30 -28.81 -12.90
N ALA A 85 2.83 -29.88 -13.49
CA ALA A 85 2.25 -30.53 -14.67
C ALA A 85 1.15 -31.56 -14.32
N SER A 86 0.98 -31.89 -13.04
CA SER A 86 -0.01 -32.86 -12.56
C SER A 86 -1.29 -32.19 -12.06
N ASP A 87 -2.40 -32.93 -12.13
CA ASP A 87 -3.70 -32.60 -11.52
C ASP A 87 -3.71 -32.75 -9.98
N ARG A 88 -2.55 -33.07 -9.38
CA ARG A 88 -2.36 -33.29 -7.95
C ARG A 88 -1.15 -32.55 -7.41
N CYS A 89 -1.24 -32.13 -6.16
CA CYS A 89 -0.12 -31.51 -5.45
C CYS A 89 0.99 -32.55 -5.18
N PRO A 90 2.27 -32.26 -5.49
CA PRO A 90 3.39 -33.18 -5.28
C PRO A 90 3.72 -33.45 -3.80
N GLU A 91 3.38 -32.53 -2.91
CA GLU A 91 3.65 -32.67 -1.47
C GLU A 91 2.56 -33.49 -0.75
N CYS A 92 1.28 -33.19 -1.00
CA CYS A 92 0.17 -33.76 -0.21
C CYS A 92 -0.80 -34.65 -1.01
N GLY A 93 -0.64 -34.75 -2.34
CA GLY A 93 -1.51 -35.54 -3.21
C GLY A 93 -2.93 -34.97 -3.41
N HIS A 94 -3.25 -33.82 -2.82
CA HIS A 94 -4.55 -33.17 -2.93
C HIS A 94 -4.83 -32.79 -4.40
N PRO A 95 -6.04 -33.08 -4.92
CA PRO A 95 -6.40 -32.73 -6.28
C PRO A 95 -6.44 -31.20 -6.45
N ILE A 96 -5.90 -30.72 -7.57
CA ILE A 96 -5.88 -29.31 -7.97
C ILE A 96 -7.12 -29.08 -8.84
N ALA A 97 -7.88 -28.02 -8.56
CA ALA A 97 -9.11 -27.75 -9.33
C ALA A 97 -8.75 -27.41 -10.80
N PRO A 98 -9.42 -28.03 -11.79
CA PRO A 98 -9.03 -27.98 -13.20
C PRO A 98 -9.09 -26.58 -13.83
N GLY A 99 -9.92 -25.67 -13.31
CA GLY A 99 -10.02 -24.29 -13.81
C GLY A 99 -8.80 -23.40 -13.51
N TYR A 100 -7.72 -23.94 -12.94
CA TYR A 100 -6.49 -23.19 -12.69
C TYR A 100 -5.54 -23.15 -13.89
N LEU A 101 -5.52 -24.21 -14.72
CA LEU A 101 -4.58 -24.31 -15.84
C LEU A 101 -5.05 -23.54 -17.08
N ASP A 102 -6.36 -23.47 -17.29
CA ASP A 102 -6.97 -22.78 -18.44
C ASP A 102 -6.79 -21.25 -18.41
N ALA A 103 -6.43 -20.67 -17.26
CA ALA A 103 -6.27 -19.22 -17.07
C ALA A 103 -4.94 -18.65 -17.61
N PHE A 104 -4.05 -19.48 -18.17
CA PHE A 104 -2.71 -19.08 -18.63
C PHE A 104 -2.38 -19.43 -20.09
N GLU A 105 -3.34 -19.97 -20.85
CA GLU A 105 -3.17 -20.31 -22.28
C GLU A 105 -3.71 -19.24 -23.26
N GLU A 106 -4.19 -18.08 -22.78
CA GLU A 106 -4.53 -16.90 -23.61
C GLU A 106 -3.33 -15.93 -23.79
#